data_AF-A0A661R1R3-F1
#
_entry.id   AF-A0A661R1R3-F1
#
_cell.length_a   1.000
_cell.length_b   1.000
_cell.length_c   1.000
_cell.angle_alpha   90.00
_cell.angle_beta   90.00
_cell.angle_gamma   90.00
#
_symmetry.space_group_name_H-M   'P 1'
#
loop_
_entity.id
_entity.type
_entity.pdbx_description
1 polymer ?
#
loop_
_entity_poly.entity_id
_entity_poly.type
_entity_poly.pdbx_seq_one_letter_code
_entity_poly.pdbx_strand_id
1 'polypeptide(L)'
;MQIDVPYGREGSVSTVIGDDIQVSFLEANDVEIKNEEQAIIDAIATPINSKNFKDFLGDARQVLVIVNDATRPTPTQKVLDVIFE
;
A
#
# COMPACT_ATOMS: atom_id res chain seq x y z
N MET A 1 24.96 2.70 19.67
CA MET A 1 23.66 2.19 19.14
C MET A 1 23.77 1.66 17.70
N GLN A 2 23.27 0.46 17.38
CA GLN A 2 23.19 -0.06 16.01
C GLN A 2 21.92 0.44 15.30
N ILE A 3 22.04 0.85 14.03
CA ILE A 3 20.91 1.25 13.18
C ILE A 3 20.95 0.50 11.85
N ASP A 4 19.77 0.29 11.26
CA ASP A 4 19.61 -0.32 9.95
C ASP A 4 18.96 0.68 8.99
N VAL A 5 19.59 0.91 7.83
CA VAL A 5 19.11 1.86 6.83
C VAL A 5 18.80 1.11 5.53
N PRO A 6 17.60 1.25 4.96
CA PRO A 6 17.29 0.61 3.69
C PRO A 6 18.20 1.08 2.57
N TYR A 7 18.95 0.16 1.95
CA TYR A 7 19.91 0.50 0.90
C TYR A 7 20.20 -0.67 -0.04
N GLY A 8 20.14 -0.40 -1.34
CA GLY A 8 20.50 -1.37 -2.39
C GLY A 8 19.57 -2.58 -2.47
N ARG A 9 20.06 -3.67 -3.07
CA ARG A 9 19.29 -4.91 -3.28
C ARG A 9 19.28 -5.82 -2.05
N GLU A 10 20.18 -5.60 -1.10
CA GLU A 10 20.29 -6.41 0.12
C GLU A 10 19.28 -6.00 1.20
N GLY A 11 18.47 -4.97 0.94
CA GLY A 11 17.36 -4.57 1.79
C GLY A 11 17.77 -3.53 2.82
N SER A 12 18.84 -3.75 3.57
CA SER A 12 19.38 -2.80 4.55
C SER A 12 20.89 -2.86 4.68
N VAL A 13 21.47 -1.77 5.16
CA VAL A 13 22.86 -1.69 5.62
C VAL A 13 22.86 -1.27 7.08
N SER A 14 23.60 -2.01 7.89
CA SER A 14 23.75 -1.74 9.33
C SER A 14 24.95 -0.85 9.60
N THR A 15 24.85 0.03 10.59
CA THR A 15 25.99 0.79 11.13
C THR A 15 25.82 1.06 12.62
N VAL A 16 26.90 1.50 13.28
CA VAL A 16 26.92 1.80 14.72
C VAL A 16 27.19 3.28 14.94
N ILE A 17 26.29 3.94 15.67
CA ILE A 17 26.44 5.31 16.15
C ILE A 17 27.06 5.27 17.55
N GLY A 18 28.05 6.13 17.79
CA GLY A 18 28.67 6.31 19.11
C GLY A 18 27.69 6.85 20.15
N ASP A 19 27.83 6.41 21.40
CA ASP A 19 26.87 6.75 22.46
C ASP A 19 26.99 8.23 22.92
N ASP A 20 28.02 8.94 22.48
CA ASP A 20 28.23 10.38 22.67
C ASP A 20 27.35 11.25 21.76
N ILE A 21 26.72 10.66 20.76
CA ILE A 21 25.87 11.36 19.79
C ILE A 21 24.41 11.30 20.25
N GLN A 22 23.79 12.47 20.46
CA GLN A 22 22.35 12.54 20.68
C GLN A 22 21.60 12.24 19.38
N VAL A 23 20.72 11.25 19.42
CA VAL A 23 19.91 10.82 18.28
C VAL A 23 18.42 11.01 18.59
N SER A 24 17.65 11.39 17.58
CA SER A 24 16.19 11.37 17.62
C SER A 24 15.68 10.71 16.34
N PHE A 25 14.81 9.71 16.49
CA PHE A 25 14.20 9.02 15.37
C PHE A 25 12.86 9.68 15.01
N LEU A 26 12.67 9.96 13.72
CA LEU A 26 11.40 10.40 13.17
C LEU A 26 10.82 9.22 12.40
N GLU A 27 9.88 8.52 13.01
CA GLU A 27 9.26 7.33 12.46
C GLU A 27 7.81 7.60 12.06
N ALA A 28 7.27 6.75 11.20
CA ALA A 28 5.86 6.78 10.89
C ALA A 28 5.05 6.42 12.15
N ASN A 29 3.82 6.92 12.24
CA ASN A 29 2.90 6.50 13.29
C ASN A 29 2.62 5.00 13.14
N ASP A 30 2.47 4.32 14.27
CA ASP A 30 1.99 2.95 14.30
C ASP A 30 0.59 2.87 13.68
N VAL A 31 0.41 1.89 12.80
CA VAL A 31 -0.88 1.58 12.17
C VAL A 31 -1.21 0.12 12.36
N GLU A 32 -2.48 -0.19 12.54
CA GLU A 32 -2.95 -1.57 12.57
C GLU A 32 -2.89 -2.17 11.16
N ILE A 33 -2.07 -3.20 10.98
CA ILE A 33 -1.97 -3.93 9.70
C ILE A 33 -3.08 -4.98 9.66
N LYS A 34 -4.12 -4.70 8.86
CA LYS A 34 -5.22 -5.63 8.62
C LYS A 34 -4.86 -6.67 7.56
N ASN A 35 -5.68 -7.71 7.43
CA ASN A 35 -5.60 -8.63 6.29
C ASN A 35 -5.80 -7.84 4.98
N GLU A 36 -4.83 -7.93 4.08
CA GLU A 36 -4.78 -7.12 2.86
C GLU A 36 -5.95 -7.41 1.91
N GLU A 37 -6.28 -8.69 1.71
CA GLU A 37 -7.36 -9.12 0.82
C GLU A 37 -8.72 -8.64 1.34
N GLN A 38 -8.99 -8.85 2.64
CA GLN A 38 -10.22 -8.37 3.26
C GLN A 38 -10.32 -6.84 3.22
N ALA A 39 -9.22 -6.12 3.39
CA ALA A 39 -9.22 -4.67 3.32
C ALA A 39 -9.59 -4.16 1.92
N ILE A 40 -9.15 -4.84 0.85
CA ILE A 40 -9.53 -4.52 -0.54
C ILE A 40 -11.02 -4.79 -0.76
N ILE A 41 -11.52 -5.96 -0.35
CA ILE A 41 -12.93 -6.34 -0.46
C ILE A 41 -13.83 -5.33 0.26
N ASP A 42 -13.52 -5.02 1.51
CA ASP A 42 -14.30 -4.10 2.35
C ASP A 42 -14.34 -2.69 1.74
N ALA A 43 -13.22 -2.23 1.16
CA ALA A 43 -13.12 -0.92 0.53
C ALA A 43 -13.97 -0.81 -0.74
N ILE A 44 -14.02 -1.86 -1.58
CA ILE A 44 -14.85 -1.88 -2.78
C ILE A 44 -16.34 -1.96 -2.41
N ALA A 45 -16.67 -2.72 -1.36
CA ALA A 45 -18.05 -2.85 -0.87
C ALA A 45 -18.57 -1.56 -0.18
N THR A 46 -17.67 -0.73 0.36
CA THR A 46 -18.00 0.46 1.15
C THR A 46 -17.47 1.75 0.50
N PRO A 47 -18.04 2.17 -0.65
CA PRO A 47 -17.59 3.38 -1.34
C PRO A 47 -17.79 4.63 -0.49
N ILE A 48 -16.81 5.55 -0.53
CA ILE A 48 -16.92 6.84 0.15
C ILE A 48 -17.53 7.85 -0.83
N ASN A 49 -18.65 8.47 -0.44
CA ASN A 49 -19.32 9.57 -1.18
C ASN A 49 -19.57 9.29 -2.68
N SER A 50 -19.83 8.03 -3.04
CA SER A 50 -20.06 7.61 -4.43
C SER A 50 -21.03 6.43 -4.50
N LYS A 51 -21.45 6.06 -5.71
CA LYS A 51 -22.23 4.84 -5.94
C LYS A 51 -21.37 3.61 -5.64
N ASN A 52 -22.01 2.50 -5.29
CA ASN A 52 -21.28 1.23 -5.22
C ASN A 52 -20.74 0.85 -6.61
N PHE A 53 -19.69 0.04 -6.59
CA PHE A 53 -18.92 -0.29 -7.79
C PHE A 53 -19.78 -0.94 -8.89
N LYS A 54 -20.70 -1.82 -8.50
CA LYS A 54 -21.63 -2.49 -9.41
C LYS A 54 -22.57 -1.51 -10.11
N ASP A 55 -23.16 -0.57 -9.36
CA ASP A 55 -24.06 0.46 -9.89
C ASP A 55 -23.31 1.49 -10.74
N PHE A 56 -22.03 1.73 -10.44
CA PHE A 56 -21.18 2.60 -11.25
C PHE A 56 -20.85 1.99 -12.62
N LEU A 57 -20.65 0.68 -12.70
CA LEU A 57 -20.34 -0.03 -13.94
C LEU A 57 -21.57 -0.52 -14.73
N GLY A 58 -22.77 -0.48 -14.15
CA GLY A 58 -23.94 -1.18 -14.68
C GLY A 58 -24.34 -0.84 -16.13
N ASP A 59 -24.08 0.38 -16.60
CA ASP A 59 -24.35 0.83 -17.98
C ASP A 59 -23.07 1.07 -18.81
N ALA A 60 -21.90 0.75 -18.25
CA ALA A 60 -20.62 0.96 -18.91
C ALA A 60 -20.42 -0.04 -20.06
N ARG A 61 -20.21 0.47 -21.27
CA ARG A 61 -19.93 -0.35 -22.46
C ARG A 61 -18.44 -0.55 -22.72
N GLN A 62 -17.63 0.46 -22.37
CA GLN A 62 -16.20 0.48 -22.57
C GLN A 62 -15.56 0.95 -21.27
N VAL A 63 -14.91 0.02 -20.57
CA VAL A 63 -14.28 0.27 -19.28
C VAL A 63 -12.78 0.46 -19.49
N LEU A 64 -12.25 1.58 -18.98
CA LEU A 64 -10.82 1.83 -18.89
C LEU A 64 -10.42 1.75 -17.41
N VAL A 65 -9.49 0.85 -17.10
CA VAL A 65 -8.88 0.77 -15.77
C VAL A 65 -7.49 1.39 -15.85
N ILE A 66 -7.25 2.46 -15.10
CA ILE A 66 -5.94 3.10 -14.99
C ILE A 66 -5.20 2.44 -13.83
N VAL A 67 -4.02 1.88 -14.12
CA VAL A 67 -3.15 1.24 -13.13
C VAL A 67 -1.84 1.99 -13.01
N ASN A 68 -1.17 1.84 -11.86
CA ASN A 68 0.17 2.37 -11.66
C ASN A 68 1.21 1.60 -12.49
N ASP A 69 2.34 2.26 -12.76
CA ASP A 69 3.47 1.63 -13.44
C ASP A 69 4.24 0.66 -12.54
N ALA A 70 5.25 -0.01 -13.11
CA ALA A 70 6.05 -1.02 -12.42
C ALA A 70 6.94 -0.47 -11.29
N THR A 71 7.06 0.86 -11.14
CA THR A 71 7.89 1.48 -10.09
C THR A 71 7.13 1.70 -8.79
N ARG A 72 5.80 1.49 -8.79
CA ARG A 72 4.96 1.60 -7.61
C ARG A 72 4.72 0.21 -7.01
N PRO A 73 4.92 0.04 -5.69
CA PRO A 73 4.65 -1.23 -5.01
C PRO A 73 3.14 -1.44 -4.76
N THR A 74 2.29 -1.01 -5.70
CA THR A 74 0.84 -1.19 -5.59
C THR A 74 0.52 -2.68 -5.85
N PRO A 75 -0.27 -3.33 -4.99
CA PRO A 75 -0.70 -4.72 -5.19
C PRO A 75 -1.79 -4.81 -6.28
N THR A 76 -1.46 -4.33 -7.49
CA THR A 76 -2.41 -4.15 -8.60
C THR A 76 -3.14 -5.45 -8.93
N GLN A 77 -2.44 -6.58 -9.00
CA GLN A 77 -3.06 -7.87 -9.28
C GLN A 77 -4.18 -8.19 -8.28
N LYS A 78 -3.92 -8.07 -6.97
CA LYS A 78 -4.91 -8.37 -5.94
C LYS A 78 -6.14 -7.47 -6.02
N VAL A 79 -5.94 -6.19 -6.32
CA VAL A 79 -7.05 -5.25 -6.52
C VAL A 79 -7.86 -5.62 -7.76
N LEU A 80 -7.18 -5.98 -8.86
CA LEU A 80 -7.84 -6.40 -10.10
C LEU A 80 -8.64 -7.68 -9.91
N ASP A 81 -8.10 -8.67 -9.20
CA ASP A 81 -8.77 -9.94 -8.91
C ASP A 81 -10.12 -9.69 -8.22
N VAL A 82 -10.20 -8.76 -7.27
CA VAL A 82 -11.46 -8.45 -6.56
C VAL A 82 -12.45 -7.65 -7.40
N ILE A 83 -12.02 -6.70 -8.23
CA ILE A 83 -12.96 -5.89 -9.04
C ILE A 83 -13.46 -6.60 -10.31
N PHE A 84 -12.83 -7.72 -10.70
CA PHE A 84 -13.21 -8.52 -11.87
C PHE A 84 -13.96 -9.82 -11.52
N GLU A 85 -14.22 -10.09 -10.24
CA GLU A 85 -15.20 -11.11 -9.79
C GLU A 85 -16.66 -10.66 -10.01
#